data_AF-A0A839HDA3-F1
#
_entry.id   AF-A0A839HDA3-F1
#
_cell.length_a   1.000
_cell.length_b   1.000
_cell.length_c   1.000
_cell.angle_alpha   90.00
_cell.angle_beta   90.00
_cell.angle_gamma   90.00
#
_symmetry.space_group_name_H-M   'P 1'
#
loop_
_entity.id
_entity.type
_entity.pdbx_description
1 polymer ?
#
loop_
_entity_poly.entity_id
_entity_poly.type
_entity_poly.pdbx_seq_one_letter_code
_entity_poly.pdbx_strand_id
1 'polypeptide(L)'
;MMATINSENIRDAYTAHYYLEDCGGFEVYCASGGKELDPRLDCMARLANYHQRSHQLRILDLGCGRGEMAHFFAARGDRVDAVDYSAAALELAAACFKDEPQLLKRVRFHCASVTNPKVYRGRYDIVLASDLIEHLAVSEVEQLYKLIRRHLKHDGIFIAHTFPNLWYYRYGYPRRRRHAALNGCDLPIQPRSAYEQQMHINEQSPRVLKRQLQQAFPHVLLWAGDHQTPAGSLARSFGKSGWRDAPSLFAIAARQPIDATKVIAVLNGLPDSQIITPPMPAMTFISAYLRRLLATLRQLPVLSSLVAYLHALWRLPQIHHGLIASHTAHTTRLTALEAELTQLRQQVKTVTEQLAAVSLTHDNNTTADQRWASWYQSFENHFRGSSEVIQQRLAVYLPYLMASPINEQTPLLDIGCGRGDWLALLKNHGYAARGIDSNADAIALAQQRGLIVTQAEMMVVLNQQPAQSLGAMTALHVVEHLPFVQVLQLLDEMRRVLIPGGLVIIETPNPENLTVGACHFYTDPTHQRPIVPAVLEFALKQAGFIDVQILHLNPDLPEHHLPGDDLLTQQFNRYLHGARDYAVVARV
;
A
#
# COMPACT_ATOMS: atom_id res chain seq x y z
N MET A 1 -9.60 -4.08 19.13
CA MET A 1 -9.78 -5.00 17.98
C MET A 1 -8.88 -4.51 16.87
N MET A 2 -7.84 -5.25 16.49
CA MET A 2 -7.06 -4.92 15.28
C MET A 2 -8.02 -4.89 14.10
N ALA A 3 -8.09 -3.77 13.38
CA ALA A 3 -8.83 -3.70 12.12
C ALA A 3 -8.31 -4.84 11.24
N THR A 4 -9.19 -5.77 10.89
CA THR A 4 -8.82 -6.95 10.12
C THR A 4 -8.44 -6.46 8.72
N ILE A 5 -7.17 -6.56 8.36
CA ILE A 5 -6.72 -6.27 6.99
C ILE A 5 -7.54 -7.16 6.05
N ASN A 6 -8.18 -6.57 5.04
CA ASN A 6 -9.14 -7.20 4.14
C ASN A 6 -8.90 -6.68 2.71
N SER A 7 -9.03 -7.54 1.69
CA SER A 7 -8.94 -7.16 0.27
C SER A 7 -9.95 -6.08 -0.14
N GLU A 8 -11.13 -6.00 0.51
CA GLU A 8 -12.09 -4.92 0.22
C GLU A 8 -11.52 -3.52 0.54
N ASN A 9 -10.58 -3.40 1.48
CA ASN A 9 -9.98 -2.11 1.83
C ASN A 9 -9.06 -1.55 0.72
N ILE A 10 -8.59 -2.41 -0.19
CA ILE A 10 -7.73 -2.01 -1.32
C ILE A 10 -8.47 -2.01 -2.65
N ARG A 11 -9.79 -2.29 -2.65
CA ARG A 11 -10.60 -2.41 -3.87
C ARG A 11 -10.55 -1.15 -4.72
N ASP A 12 -10.60 0.02 -4.10
CA ASP A 12 -10.59 1.31 -4.80
C ASP A 12 -9.25 1.62 -5.48
N ALA A 13 -8.18 0.89 -5.14
CA ALA A 13 -6.88 1.02 -5.80
C ALA A 13 -6.85 0.38 -7.21
N TYR A 14 -7.79 -0.53 -7.51
CA TYR A 14 -7.87 -1.24 -8.79
C TYR A 14 -8.60 -0.43 -9.85
N THR A 15 -7.94 0.62 -10.31
CA THR A 15 -8.42 1.54 -11.35
C THR A 15 -7.97 1.12 -12.74
N ALA A 16 -8.61 1.65 -13.79
CA ALA A 16 -8.15 1.46 -15.17
C ALA A 16 -6.69 1.89 -15.38
N HIS A 17 -6.24 2.93 -14.68
CA HIS A 17 -4.85 3.42 -14.75
C HIS A 17 -3.86 2.39 -14.20
N TYR A 18 -4.15 1.75 -13.06
CA TYR A 18 -3.32 0.64 -12.55
C TYR A 18 -3.18 -0.47 -13.61
N TYR A 19 -4.30 -0.91 -14.19
CA TYR A 19 -4.27 -1.98 -15.19
C TYR A 19 -3.54 -1.60 -16.48
N LEU A 20 -3.54 -0.32 -16.87
CA LEU A 20 -2.96 0.11 -18.15
C LEU A 20 -1.53 0.65 -18.04
N GLU A 21 -1.00 0.85 -16.83
CA GLU A 21 0.30 1.52 -16.64
C GLU A 21 1.25 0.86 -15.62
N ASP A 22 0.77 0.01 -14.70
CA ASP A 22 1.62 -0.61 -13.68
C ASP A 22 1.43 -2.14 -13.55
N CYS A 23 0.22 -2.63 -13.81
CA CYS A 23 -0.09 -4.06 -13.74
C CYS A 23 0.77 -4.85 -14.73
N GLY A 24 1.45 -5.89 -14.23
CA GLY A 24 2.39 -6.70 -15.02
C GLY A 24 1.83 -7.13 -16.38
N GLY A 25 2.61 -6.90 -17.45
CA GLY A 25 2.23 -7.22 -18.81
C GLY A 25 1.35 -6.17 -19.51
N PHE A 26 1.16 -4.97 -18.93
CA PHE A 26 0.33 -3.92 -19.54
C PHE A 26 0.83 -3.50 -20.92
N GLU A 27 2.13 -3.55 -21.19
CA GLU A 27 2.68 -3.20 -22.50
C GLU A 27 2.21 -4.18 -23.58
N VAL A 28 2.21 -5.48 -23.26
CA VAL A 28 1.72 -6.55 -24.15
C VAL A 28 0.21 -6.42 -24.34
N TYR A 29 -0.53 -6.12 -23.27
CA TYR A 29 -1.96 -5.84 -23.36
C TYR A 29 -2.26 -4.67 -24.30
N CYS A 30 -1.61 -3.51 -24.08
CA CYS A 30 -1.80 -2.31 -24.88
C CYS A 30 -1.41 -2.51 -26.35
N ALA A 31 -0.37 -3.32 -26.63
CA ALA A 31 0.06 -3.62 -27.98
C ALA A 31 -0.87 -4.60 -28.72
N SER A 32 -1.41 -5.61 -28.03
CA SER A 32 -2.19 -6.70 -28.65
C SER A 32 -3.71 -6.56 -28.49
N GLY A 33 -4.17 -5.64 -27.64
CA GLY A 33 -5.56 -5.57 -27.20
C GLY A 33 -5.97 -6.77 -26.34
N GLY A 34 -5.04 -7.34 -25.57
CA GLY A 34 -5.26 -8.50 -24.70
C GLY A 34 -5.40 -9.85 -25.40
N LYS A 35 -5.00 -9.93 -26.67
CA LYS A 35 -5.05 -11.15 -27.50
C LYS A 35 -3.76 -11.98 -27.42
N GLU A 36 -2.68 -11.37 -26.92
CA GLU A 36 -1.41 -12.05 -26.65
C GLU A 36 -1.15 -12.11 -25.15
N LEU A 37 -0.57 -13.22 -24.70
CA LEU A 37 -0.20 -13.42 -23.30
C LEU A 37 1.20 -12.87 -23.06
N ASP A 38 1.37 -12.12 -21.97
CA ASP A 38 2.70 -11.82 -21.46
C ASP A 38 3.39 -13.12 -20.98
N PRO A 39 4.74 -13.16 -20.90
CA PRO A 39 5.49 -14.37 -20.56
C PRO A 39 5.02 -15.09 -19.29
N ARG A 40 4.55 -14.37 -18.27
CA ARG A 40 4.04 -14.96 -17.03
C ARG A 40 2.69 -15.64 -17.27
N LEU A 41 1.75 -14.98 -17.93
CA LEU A 41 0.45 -15.58 -18.24
C LEU A 41 0.57 -16.75 -19.22
N ASP A 42 1.53 -16.70 -20.15
CA ASP A 42 1.87 -17.83 -21.02
C ASP A 42 2.30 -19.05 -20.20
N CYS A 43 3.09 -18.88 -19.14
CA CYS A 43 3.44 -19.97 -18.24
C CYS A 43 2.20 -20.61 -17.59
N MET A 44 1.28 -19.79 -17.10
CA MET A 44 0.01 -20.26 -16.51
C MET A 44 -0.87 -20.99 -17.53
N ALA A 45 -0.92 -20.48 -18.77
CA ALA A 45 -1.62 -21.09 -19.89
C ALA A 45 -1.02 -22.44 -20.30
N ARG A 46 0.31 -22.59 -20.29
CA ARG A 46 0.98 -23.88 -20.57
C ARG A 46 0.68 -24.93 -19.51
N LEU A 47 0.62 -24.53 -18.23
CA LEU A 47 0.24 -25.44 -17.14
C LEU A 47 -1.16 -26.04 -17.32
N ALA A 48 -2.07 -25.32 -17.99
CA ALA A 48 -3.39 -25.86 -18.30
C ALA A 48 -3.35 -27.08 -19.23
N ASN A 49 -2.29 -27.25 -20.03
CA ASN A 49 -2.08 -28.44 -20.86
C ASN A 49 -1.74 -29.70 -20.04
N TYR A 50 -1.61 -29.59 -18.71
CA TYR A 50 -1.53 -30.75 -17.83
C TYR A 50 -2.79 -31.63 -17.96
N HIS A 51 -3.96 -31.05 -18.22
CA HIS A 51 -5.13 -31.80 -18.64
C HIS A 51 -5.04 -32.18 -20.12
N GLN A 52 -5.07 -33.48 -20.42
CA GLN A 52 -5.16 -33.96 -21.80
C GLN A 52 -6.52 -33.59 -22.40
N ARG A 53 -6.51 -33.07 -23.63
CA ARG A 53 -7.72 -32.61 -24.31
C ARG A 53 -8.51 -33.79 -24.90
N SER A 54 -9.45 -34.32 -24.12
CA SER A 54 -10.49 -35.23 -24.64
C SER A 54 -11.84 -34.54 -24.86
N HIS A 55 -12.01 -33.33 -24.33
CA HIS A 55 -13.25 -32.56 -24.37
C HIS A 55 -12.99 -31.06 -24.14
N GLN A 56 -14.04 -30.25 -24.29
CA GLN A 56 -14.05 -28.83 -23.91
C GLN A 56 -13.88 -28.66 -22.40
N LEU A 57 -12.90 -27.86 -21.96
CA LEU A 57 -12.65 -27.64 -20.53
C LEU A 57 -13.55 -26.52 -19.97
N ARG A 58 -13.82 -26.60 -18.67
CA ARG A 58 -14.45 -25.54 -17.89
C ARG A 58 -13.44 -24.91 -16.96
N ILE A 59 -13.13 -23.65 -17.22
CA ILE A 59 -12.09 -22.85 -16.57
C ILE A 59 -12.73 -21.83 -15.64
N LEU A 60 -12.15 -21.67 -14.45
CA LEU A 60 -12.43 -20.54 -13.57
C LEU A 60 -11.18 -19.69 -13.44
N ASP A 61 -11.27 -18.44 -13.87
CA ASP A 61 -10.19 -17.47 -13.79
C ASP A 61 -10.47 -16.48 -12.65
N LEU A 62 -9.73 -16.62 -11.54
CA LEU A 62 -9.91 -15.82 -10.33
C LEU A 62 -8.93 -14.65 -10.35
N GLY A 63 -9.46 -13.42 -10.20
CA GLY A 63 -8.67 -12.21 -10.39
C GLY A 63 -8.31 -12.03 -11.86
N CYS A 64 -9.32 -12.10 -12.75
CA CYS A 64 -9.07 -12.18 -14.19
C CYS A 64 -8.48 -10.89 -14.80
N GLY A 65 -8.45 -9.78 -14.05
CA GLY A 65 -7.80 -8.54 -14.46
C GLY A 65 -8.31 -8.07 -15.82
N ARG A 66 -7.39 -7.86 -16.77
CA ARG A 66 -7.70 -7.38 -18.11
C ARG A 66 -8.17 -8.48 -19.07
N GLY A 67 -8.35 -9.72 -18.60
CA GLY A 67 -9.04 -10.78 -19.34
C GLY A 67 -8.22 -11.53 -20.39
N GLU A 68 -6.89 -11.37 -20.43
CA GLU A 68 -6.03 -12.04 -21.43
C GLU A 68 -6.11 -13.57 -21.33
N MET A 69 -6.14 -14.12 -20.10
CA MET A 69 -6.34 -15.56 -19.89
C MET A 69 -7.73 -16.02 -20.32
N ALA A 70 -8.77 -15.26 -19.98
CA ALA A 70 -10.14 -15.56 -20.38
C ALA A 70 -10.29 -15.58 -21.91
N HIS A 71 -9.65 -14.64 -22.61
CA HIS A 71 -9.57 -14.63 -24.07
C HIS A 71 -8.85 -15.86 -24.60
N PHE A 72 -7.65 -16.16 -24.09
CA PHE A 72 -6.86 -17.30 -24.53
C PHE A 72 -7.63 -18.63 -24.42
N PHE A 73 -8.28 -18.90 -23.29
CA PHE A 73 -9.07 -20.12 -23.11
C PHE A 73 -10.34 -20.14 -23.97
N ALA A 74 -11.00 -19.00 -24.15
CA ALA A 74 -12.15 -18.91 -25.06
C ALA A 74 -11.74 -19.17 -26.52
N ALA A 75 -10.61 -18.63 -26.98
CA ALA A 75 -10.03 -18.86 -28.30
C ALA A 75 -9.65 -20.33 -28.52
N ARG A 76 -9.19 -21.02 -27.47
CA ARG A 76 -8.99 -22.47 -27.43
C ARG A 76 -10.28 -23.30 -27.46
N GLY A 77 -11.44 -22.64 -27.46
CA GLY A 77 -12.74 -23.28 -27.47
C GLY A 77 -13.23 -23.76 -26.10
N ASP A 78 -12.59 -23.36 -25.00
CA ASP A 78 -12.99 -23.71 -23.64
C ASP A 78 -14.11 -22.77 -23.12
N ARG A 79 -14.75 -23.11 -22.00
CA ARG A 79 -15.72 -22.25 -21.32
C ARG A 79 -15.08 -21.61 -20.10
N VAL A 80 -15.22 -20.30 -19.95
CA VAL A 80 -14.55 -19.54 -18.88
C VAL A 80 -15.59 -18.81 -18.04
N ASP A 81 -15.58 -19.04 -16.73
CA ASP A 81 -16.15 -18.08 -15.78
C ASP A 81 -14.96 -17.22 -15.27
N ALA A 82 -14.99 -15.91 -15.48
CA ALA A 82 -13.91 -14.97 -15.16
C ALA A 82 -14.39 -14.00 -14.06
N VAL A 83 -13.64 -13.91 -12.96
CA VAL A 83 -14.06 -13.22 -11.74
C VAL A 83 -13.05 -12.12 -11.39
N ASP A 84 -13.54 -10.90 -11.23
CA ASP A 84 -12.78 -9.78 -10.67
C ASP A 84 -13.76 -8.85 -9.95
N TYR A 85 -13.35 -8.25 -8.83
CA TYR A 85 -14.20 -7.30 -8.10
C TYR A 85 -14.15 -5.86 -8.65
N SER A 86 -13.21 -5.57 -9.55
CA SER A 86 -13.03 -4.27 -10.19
C SER A 86 -13.85 -4.22 -11.47
N ALA A 87 -14.78 -3.26 -11.52
CA ALA A 87 -15.56 -3.01 -12.73
C ALA A 87 -14.65 -2.58 -13.90
N ALA A 88 -13.62 -1.78 -13.63
CA ALA A 88 -12.65 -1.34 -14.62
C ALA A 88 -11.88 -2.51 -15.25
N ALA A 89 -11.50 -3.51 -14.43
CA ALA A 89 -10.88 -4.74 -14.92
C ALA A 89 -11.80 -5.46 -15.93
N LEU A 90 -13.06 -5.64 -15.56
CA LEU A 90 -14.03 -6.35 -16.41
C LEU A 90 -14.40 -5.60 -17.69
N GLU A 91 -14.38 -4.27 -17.68
CA GLU A 91 -14.51 -3.47 -18.90
C GLU A 91 -13.34 -3.72 -19.86
N LEU A 92 -12.11 -3.72 -19.34
CA LEU A 92 -10.91 -4.06 -20.11
C LEU A 92 -10.92 -5.51 -20.60
N ALA A 93 -11.40 -6.44 -19.77
CA ALA A 93 -11.55 -7.86 -20.12
C ALA A 93 -12.58 -8.08 -21.23
N ALA A 94 -13.69 -7.34 -21.21
CA ALA A 94 -14.67 -7.38 -22.29
C ALA A 94 -14.10 -6.79 -23.60
N ALA A 95 -13.23 -5.77 -23.49
CA ALA A 95 -12.62 -5.12 -24.65
C ALA A 95 -11.69 -6.07 -25.45
N CYS A 96 -11.11 -7.09 -24.83
CA CYS A 96 -10.33 -8.13 -25.52
C CYS A 96 -11.12 -8.85 -26.62
N PHE A 97 -12.46 -8.85 -26.53
CA PHE A 97 -13.35 -9.54 -27.45
C PHE A 97 -14.05 -8.61 -28.45
N LYS A 98 -13.64 -7.33 -28.54
CA LYS A 98 -14.33 -6.30 -29.35
C LYS A 98 -14.61 -6.74 -30.80
N ASP A 99 -13.67 -7.47 -31.41
CA ASP A 99 -13.78 -7.95 -32.80
C ASP A 99 -14.16 -9.44 -32.89
N GLU A 100 -14.43 -10.10 -31.76
CA GLU A 100 -14.61 -11.55 -31.64
C GLU A 100 -15.83 -11.94 -30.77
N PRO A 101 -17.05 -11.45 -31.09
CA PRO A 101 -18.24 -11.68 -30.26
C PRO A 101 -18.63 -13.16 -30.14
N GLN A 102 -18.23 -14.00 -31.10
CA GLN A 102 -18.39 -15.46 -31.03
C GLN A 102 -17.58 -16.09 -29.89
N LEU A 103 -16.39 -15.56 -29.58
CA LEU A 103 -15.57 -16.04 -28.48
C LEU A 103 -16.13 -15.56 -27.15
N LEU A 104 -16.65 -14.33 -27.10
CA LEU A 104 -17.27 -13.77 -25.90
C LEU A 104 -18.42 -14.64 -25.36
N LYS A 105 -19.17 -15.32 -26.23
CA LYS A 105 -20.24 -16.27 -25.82
C LYS A 105 -19.74 -17.43 -24.95
N ARG A 106 -18.43 -17.68 -24.93
CA ARG A 106 -17.78 -18.73 -24.12
C ARG A 106 -17.34 -18.23 -22.75
N VAL A 107 -17.37 -16.91 -22.53
CA VAL A 107 -16.90 -16.26 -21.32
C VAL A 107 -18.08 -15.68 -20.55
N ARG A 108 -18.02 -15.81 -19.23
CA ARG A 108 -18.94 -15.14 -18.32
C ARG A 108 -18.14 -14.33 -17.32
N PHE A 109 -18.36 -13.03 -17.31
CA PHE A 109 -17.76 -12.13 -16.33
C PHE A 109 -18.59 -12.05 -15.05
N HIS A 110 -17.89 -11.98 -13.92
CA HIS A 110 -18.46 -11.87 -12.60
C HIS A 110 -17.79 -10.72 -11.84
N CYS A 111 -18.51 -9.59 -11.71
CA CYS A 111 -18.07 -8.46 -10.87
C CYS A 111 -18.32 -8.79 -9.39
N ALA A 112 -17.38 -9.45 -8.74
CA ALA A 112 -17.52 -9.90 -7.36
C ALA A 112 -16.17 -10.28 -6.73
N SER A 113 -16.10 -10.22 -5.40
CA SER A 113 -14.98 -10.81 -4.67
C SER A 113 -14.89 -12.31 -4.94
N VAL A 114 -13.67 -12.81 -5.08
CA VAL A 114 -13.38 -14.24 -5.26
C VAL A 114 -13.81 -15.09 -4.07
N THR A 115 -14.04 -14.49 -2.90
CA THR A 115 -14.57 -15.18 -1.72
C THR A 115 -16.09 -15.36 -1.75
N ASN A 116 -16.79 -14.76 -2.72
CA ASN A 116 -18.25 -14.84 -2.84
C ASN A 116 -18.68 -16.21 -3.41
N PRO A 117 -19.40 -17.07 -2.65
CA PRO A 117 -19.77 -18.39 -3.11
C PRO A 117 -20.71 -18.40 -4.35
N LYS A 118 -21.38 -17.28 -4.66
CA LYS A 118 -22.32 -17.19 -5.80
C LYS A 118 -21.63 -17.15 -7.17
N VAL A 119 -20.33 -16.86 -7.24
CA VAL A 119 -19.59 -16.85 -8.53
C VAL A 119 -19.33 -18.27 -9.04
N TYR A 120 -19.29 -19.25 -8.15
CA TYR A 120 -18.96 -20.63 -8.48
C TYR A 120 -20.20 -21.41 -8.97
N ARG A 121 -20.30 -21.63 -10.28
CA ARG A 121 -21.51 -22.17 -10.95
C ARG A 121 -21.40 -23.64 -11.38
N GLY A 122 -20.50 -24.41 -10.80
CA GLY A 122 -20.37 -25.83 -11.12
C GLY A 122 -19.02 -26.39 -10.70
N ARG A 123 -18.67 -27.53 -11.32
CA ARG A 123 -17.35 -28.15 -11.17
C ARG A 123 -16.43 -27.74 -12.30
N TYR A 124 -15.23 -27.25 -11.97
CA TYR A 124 -14.22 -26.77 -12.92
C TYR A 124 -13.14 -27.82 -13.15
N ASP A 125 -12.67 -27.92 -14.39
CA ASP A 125 -11.49 -28.70 -14.76
C ASP A 125 -10.23 -28.02 -14.25
N ILE A 126 -10.16 -26.70 -14.44
CA ILE A 126 -9.01 -25.88 -14.09
C ILE A 126 -9.51 -24.64 -13.38
N VAL A 127 -8.88 -24.33 -12.25
CA VAL A 127 -9.03 -23.04 -11.56
C VAL A 127 -7.68 -22.34 -11.58
N LEU A 128 -7.67 -21.06 -11.90
CA LEU A 128 -6.48 -20.24 -12.05
C LEU A 128 -6.52 -19.09 -11.06
N ALA A 129 -5.38 -18.78 -10.46
CA ALA A 129 -5.14 -17.56 -9.70
C ALA A 129 -3.73 -17.06 -10.05
N SER A 130 -3.64 -16.00 -10.84
CA SER A 130 -2.37 -15.42 -11.28
C SER A 130 -2.19 -14.05 -10.65
N ASP A 131 -1.23 -13.92 -9.72
CA ASP A 131 -0.98 -12.69 -8.95
C ASP A 131 -2.25 -12.17 -8.26
N LEU A 132 -2.88 -13.07 -7.50
CA LEU A 132 -4.10 -12.79 -6.73
C LEU A 132 -3.91 -13.01 -5.22
N ILE A 133 -3.20 -14.07 -4.82
CA ILE A 133 -3.14 -14.55 -3.43
C ILE A 133 -2.51 -13.50 -2.51
N GLU A 134 -1.52 -12.77 -3.02
CA GLU A 134 -0.81 -11.66 -2.37
C GLU A 134 -1.72 -10.45 -2.07
N HIS A 135 -2.87 -10.36 -2.74
CA HIS A 135 -3.87 -9.29 -2.58
C HIS A 135 -5.02 -9.65 -1.63
N LEU A 136 -5.03 -10.87 -1.10
CA LEU A 136 -6.08 -11.37 -0.22
C LEU A 136 -5.57 -11.50 1.21
N ALA A 137 -6.38 -11.12 2.19
CA ALA A 137 -6.06 -11.37 3.59
C ALA A 137 -5.96 -12.87 3.88
N VAL A 138 -5.27 -13.23 4.97
CA VAL A 138 -5.04 -14.64 5.34
C VAL A 138 -6.35 -15.43 5.46
N SER A 139 -7.37 -14.86 6.09
CA SER A 139 -8.71 -15.47 6.23
C SER A 139 -9.42 -15.64 4.89
N GLU A 140 -9.25 -14.69 3.97
CA GLU A 140 -9.84 -14.74 2.63
C GLU A 140 -9.19 -15.81 1.76
N VAL A 141 -7.86 -15.96 1.85
CA VAL A 141 -7.12 -17.05 1.19
C VAL A 141 -7.61 -18.42 1.68
N GLU A 142 -7.80 -18.59 2.98
CA GLU A 142 -8.36 -19.83 3.53
C GLU A 142 -9.77 -20.12 3.02
N GLN A 143 -10.63 -19.10 2.95
CA GLN A 143 -11.97 -19.22 2.39
C GLN A 143 -11.93 -19.55 0.89
N LEU A 144 -11.08 -18.88 0.13
CA LEU A 144 -10.87 -19.11 -1.29
C LEU A 144 -10.49 -20.57 -1.55
N TYR A 145 -9.49 -21.11 -0.85
CA TYR A 145 -9.07 -22.50 -1.07
C TYR A 145 -10.16 -23.52 -0.74
N LYS A 146 -11.00 -23.26 0.29
CA LYS A 146 -12.17 -24.09 0.59
C LYS A 146 -13.19 -24.07 -0.55
N LEU A 147 -13.46 -22.88 -1.12
CA LEU A 147 -14.37 -22.73 -2.27
C LEU A 147 -13.83 -23.42 -3.52
N ILE A 148 -12.55 -23.21 -3.84
CA ILE A 148 -11.88 -23.87 -4.96
C ILE A 148 -11.96 -25.39 -4.78
N ARG A 149 -11.58 -25.93 -3.62
CA ARG A 149 -11.67 -27.37 -3.35
C ARG A 149 -13.10 -27.87 -3.59
N ARG A 150 -14.12 -27.17 -3.09
CA ARG A 150 -15.54 -27.55 -3.24
C ARG A 150 -15.99 -27.56 -4.71
N HIS A 151 -15.46 -26.66 -5.53
CA HIS A 151 -15.86 -26.48 -6.93
C HIS A 151 -14.90 -27.08 -7.95
N LEU A 152 -13.80 -27.70 -7.53
CA LEU A 152 -12.93 -28.45 -8.43
C LEU A 152 -13.55 -29.82 -8.75
N LYS A 153 -13.43 -30.27 -10.01
CA LYS A 153 -13.72 -31.67 -10.40
C LYS A 153 -12.80 -32.63 -9.62
N HIS A 154 -13.12 -33.92 -9.67
CA HIS A 154 -12.33 -34.93 -8.96
C HIS A 154 -10.90 -35.04 -9.51
N ASP A 155 -10.76 -34.95 -10.83
CA ASP A 155 -9.50 -34.95 -11.58
C ASP A 155 -8.98 -33.54 -11.89
N GLY A 156 -9.74 -32.49 -11.54
CA GLY A 156 -9.38 -31.10 -11.81
C GLY A 156 -8.18 -30.60 -11.00
N ILE A 157 -7.56 -29.53 -11.48
CA ILE A 157 -6.38 -28.90 -10.86
C ILE A 157 -6.61 -27.41 -10.55
N PHE A 158 -6.04 -26.95 -9.44
CA PHE A 158 -5.87 -25.53 -9.14
C PHE A 158 -4.44 -25.13 -9.44
N ILE A 159 -4.25 -24.08 -10.25
CA ILE A 159 -2.94 -23.54 -10.61
C ILE A 159 -2.84 -22.13 -10.02
N ALA A 160 -1.79 -21.89 -9.24
CA ALA A 160 -1.53 -20.61 -8.60
C ALA A 160 -0.14 -20.08 -9.01
N HIS A 161 -0.07 -18.78 -9.28
CA HIS A 161 1.15 -18.01 -9.36
C HIS A 161 1.05 -16.81 -8.42
N THR A 162 2.16 -16.48 -7.76
CA THR A 162 2.27 -15.27 -6.96
C THR A 162 3.67 -14.68 -7.10
N PHE A 163 3.69 -13.35 -7.17
CA PHE A 163 4.87 -12.52 -7.18
C PHE A 163 4.63 -11.32 -6.25
N PRO A 164 5.59 -11.00 -5.36
CA PRO A 164 6.90 -11.61 -5.19
C PRO A 164 6.85 -12.92 -4.36
N ASN A 165 7.84 -13.77 -4.58
CA ASN A 165 8.32 -14.69 -3.56
C ASN A 165 8.88 -13.86 -2.39
N LEU A 166 8.27 -13.93 -1.20
CA LEU A 166 8.70 -13.16 -0.04
C LEU A 166 10.17 -13.42 0.34
N TRP A 167 10.72 -14.61 0.07
CA TRP A 167 12.15 -14.87 0.28
C TRP A 167 13.05 -14.08 -0.65
N TYR A 168 12.60 -13.81 -1.87
CA TYR A 168 13.29 -12.94 -2.81
C TYR A 168 13.44 -11.54 -2.23
N TYR A 169 12.36 -10.88 -1.86
CA TYR A 169 12.47 -9.54 -1.28
C TYR A 169 13.17 -9.52 0.07
N ARG A 170 12.94 -10.50 0.94
CA ARG A 170 13.53 -10.50 2.29
C ARG A 170 15.02 -10.79 2.28
N TYR A 171 15.50 -11.63 1.37
CA TYR A 171 16.88 -12.12 1.43
C TYR A 171 17.63 -12.05 0.10
N GLY A 172 16.97 -12.28 -1.04
CA GLY A 172 17.59 -12.28 -2.37
C GLY A 172 17.93 -10.87 -2.85
N TYR A 173 16.95 -9.97 -2.81
CA TYR A 173 17.06 -8.60 -3.28
C TYR A 173 18.12 -7.78 -2.51
N PRO A 174 18.21 -7.82 -1.16
CA PRO A 174 19.29 -7.15 -0.43
C PRO A 174 20.70 -7.61 -0.85
N ARG A 175 20.87 -8.90 -1.15
CA ARG A 175 22.16 -9.41 -1.67
C ARG A 175 22.43 -8.91 -3.08
N ARG A 176 21.40 -8.92 -3.94
CA ARG A 176 21.50 -8.44 -5.31
C ARG A 176 21.85 -6.95 -5.35
N ARG A 177 21.29 -6.14 -4.44
CA ARG A 177 21.69 -4.74 -4.23
C ARG A 177 23.16 -4.59 -3.86
N ARG A 178 23.65 -5.36 -2.88
CA ARG A 178 25.08 -5.32 -2.49
C ARG A 178 25.99 -5.69 -3.65
N HIS A 179 25.62 -6.70 -4.44
CA HIS A 179 26.39 -7.10 -5.61
C HIS A 179 26.34 -6.03 -6.72
N ALA A 180 25.18 -5.42 -6.98
CA ALA A 180 25.06 -4.33 -7.94
C ALA A 180 25.96 -3.14 -7.54
N ALA A 181 25.92 -2.75 -6.26
CA ALA A 181 26.74 -1.66 -5.73
C ALA A 181 28.25 -1.92 -5.91
N LEU A 182 28.70 -3.18 -5.70
CA LEU A 182 30.10 -3.58 -5.96
C LEU A 182 30.50 -3.48 -7.45
N ASN A 183 29.53 -3.47 -8.36
CA ASN A 183 29.73 -3.33 -9.79
C ASN A 183 29.38 -1.91 -10.31
N GLY A 184 29.22 -0.93 -9.42
CA GLY A 184 28.91 0.46 -9.79
C GLY A 184 27.47 0.71 -10.24
N CYS A 185 26.54 -0.22 -9.93
CA CYS A 185 25.13 -0.10 -10.25
C CYS A 185 24.30 0.06 -8.98
N ASP A 186 23.45 1.08 -8.92
CA ASP A 186 22.54 1.29 -7.79
C ASP A 186 21.15 0.73 -8.07
N LEU A 187 20.74 -0.23 -7.24
CA LEU A 187 19.38 -0.76 -7.22
C LEU A 187 18.59 -0.10 -6.07
N PRO A 188 17.29 0.23 -6.29
CA PRO A 188 16.50 0.98 -5.33
C PRO A 188 16.37 0.24 -4.00
N ILE A 189 16.31 1.00 -2.90
CA ILE A 189 16.20 0.42 -1.54
C ILE A 189 14.90 -0.37 -1.40
N GLN A 190 13.80 0.21 -1.86
CA GLN A 190 12.49 -0.42 -1.94
C GLN A 190 12.31 -1.02 -3.34
N PRO A 191 12.30 -2.36 -3.50
CA PRO A 191 12.05 -3.00 -4.80
C PRO A 191 10.60 -2.90 -5.27
N ARG A 192 9.67 -2.58 -4.37
CA ARG A 192 8.23 -2.56 -4.64
C ARG A 192 7.80 -1.22 -5.24
N SER A 193 6.91 -1.27 -6.22
CA SER A 193 6.17 -0.09 -6.68
C SER A 193 5.29 0.47 -5.55
N ALA A 194 4.74 1.67 -5.75
CA ALA A 194 3.78 2.25 -4.81
C ALA A 194 2.51 1.39 -4.71
N TYR A 195 2.07 0.84 -5.84
CA TYR A 195 0.92 -0.06 -5.92
C TYR A 195 1.18 -1.39 -5.22
N GLU A 196 2.34 -2.01 -5.41
CA GLU A 196 2.69 -3.25 -4.70
C GLU A 196 2.70 -3.05 -3.18
N GLN A 197 3.21 -1.91 -2.69
CA GLN A 197 3.18 -1.61 -1.25
C GLN A 197 1.77 -1.42 -0.69
N GLN A 198 0.85 -0.91 -1.50
CA GLN A 198 -0.54 -0.71 -1.11
C GLN A 198 -1.36 -2.00 -1.23
N MET A 199 -1.17 -2.77 -2.29
CA MET A 199 -2.05 -3.87 -2.68
C MET A 199 -1.54 -5.25 -2.25
N HIS A 200 -0.23 -5.46 -2.05
CA HIS A 200 0.31 -6.75 -1.62
C HIS A 200 0.21 -6.88 -0.09
N ILE A 201 -1.02 -7.08 0.39
CA ILE A 201 -1.32 -7.20 1.82
C ILE A 201 -0.92 -8.56 2.43
N ASN A 202 -0.55 -9.54 1.60
CA ASN A 202 -0.27 -10.91 2.04
C ASN A 202 0.76 -11.64 1.15
N GLU A 203 1.94 -11.05 0.97
CA GLU A 203 3.03 -11.67 0.19
C GLU A 203 3.42 -13.06 0.71
N GLN A 204 3.58 -14.01 -0.22
CA GLN A 204 3.74 -15.41 0.13
C GLN A 204 5.20 -15.86 0.18
N SER A 205 5.55 -16.64 1.20
CA SER A 205 6.79 -17.43 1.19
C SER A 205 6.52 -18.87 0.76
N PRO A 206 7.52 -19.62 0.25
CA PRO A 206 7.34 -21.01 -0.17
C PRO A 206 6.74 -21.90 0.92
N ARG A 207 7.12 -21.64 2.19
CA ARG A 207 6.63 -22.41 3.34
C ARG A 207 5.18 -22.09 3.67
N VAL A 208 4.80 -20.82 3.64
CA VAL A 208 3.44 -20.37 3.97
C VAL A 208 2.46 -20.87 2.91
N LEU A 209 2.75 -20.58 1.63
CA LEU A 209 1.90 -20.99 0.51
C LEU A 209 1.72 -22.51 0.47
N LYS A 210 2.81 -23.28 0.60
CA LYS A 210 2.73 -24.75 0.63
C LYS A 210 1.84 -25.25 1.75
N ARG A 211 2.00 -24.72 2.97
CA ARG A 211 1.22 -25.14 4.15
C ARG A 211 -0.26 -24.80 3.99
N GLN A 212 -0.60 -23.60 3.53
CA GLN A 212 -2.00 -23.20 3.33
C GLN A 212 -2.68 -24.07 2.26
N LEU A 213 -2.00 -24.34 1.13
CA LEU A 213 -2.54 -25.24 0.11
C LEU A 213 -2.74 -26.66 0.64
N GLN A 214 -1.79 -27.18 1.43
CA GLN A 214 -1.89 -28.53 2.03
C GLN A 214 -3.03 -28.68 3.03
N GLN A 215 -3.52 -27.59 3.62
CA GLN A 215 -4.73 -27.63 4.47
C GLN A 215 -6.00 -27.89 3.65
N ALA A 216 -6.02 -27.47 2.38
CA ALA A 216 -7.19 -27.61 1.50
C ALA A 216 -7.04 -28.76 0.49
N PHE A 217 -5.84 -29.17 0.13
CA PHE A 217 -5.60 -30.16 -0.92
C PHE A 217 -4.64 -31.27 -0.46
N PRO A 218 -4.98 -32.56 -0.70
CA PRO A 218 -4.11 -33.68 -0.33
C PRO A 218 -2.82 -33.74 -1.14
N HIS A 219 -2.82 -33.20 -2.37
CA HIS A 219 -1.66 -33.20 -3.25
C HIS A 219 -1.35 -31.76 -3.67
N VAL A 220 -0.14 -31.31 -3.34
CA VAL A 220 0.37 -29.97 -3.65
C VAL A 220 1.78 -30.10 -4.20
N LEU A 221 1.98 -29.61 -5.42
CA LEU A 221 3.27 -29.43 -6.06
C LEU A 221 3.59 -27.94 -6.07
N LEU A 222 4.64 -27.51 -5.37
CA LEU A 222 5.08 -26.11 -5.30
C LEU A 222 6.55 -26.02 -5.71
N TRP A 223 6.87 -25.04 -6.55
CA TRP A 223 8.23 -24.76 -7.02
C TRP A 223 8.46 -23.25 -7.17
N ALA A 224 9.72 -22.85 -7.21
CA ALA A 224 10.12 -21.47 -7.45
C ALA A 224 10.79 -21.35 -8.83
N GLY A 225 10.61 -20.21 -9.49
CA GLY A 225 11.17 -19.94 -10.81
C GLY A 225 11.03 -18.49 -11.23
N ASP A 226 11.18 -18.25 -12.52
CA ASP A 226 10.86 -16.99 -13.19
C ASP A 226 10.17 -17.26 -14.52
N HIS A 227 9.66 -16.23 -15.19
CA HIS A 227 8.95 -16.39 -16.47
C HIS A 227 9.85 -16.80 -17.63
N GLN A 228 11.18 -16.70 -17.51
CA GLN A 228 12.13 -17.15 -18.55
C GLN A 228 12.47 -18.64 -18.39
N THR A 229 12.43 -19.13 -17.15
CA THR A 229 12.73 -20.50 -16.74
C THR A 229 11.63 -21.04 -15.81
N PRO A 230 10.39 -21.16 -16.29
CA PRO A 230 9.22 -21.39 -15.42
C PRO A 230 9.23 -22.73 -14.71
N ALA A 231 9.89 -23.75 -15.26
CA ALA A 231 10.08 -25.02 -14.55
C ALA A 231 11.05 -24.91 -13.36
N GLY A 232 11.93 -23.89 -13.33
CA GLY A 232 12.76 -23.50 -12.19
C GLY A 232 13.25 -24.66 -11.29
N SER A 233 12.86 -24.59 -10.02
CA SER A 233 13.24 -25.56 -8.98
C SER A 233 12.62 -26.95 -9.16
N LEU A 234 11.68 -27.11 -10.09
CA LEU A 234 11.06 -28.39 -10.43
C LEU A 234 11.93 -29.17 -11.43
N ALA A 235 12.47 -28.50 -12.44
CA ALA A 235 13.38 -29.10 -13.41
C ALA A 235 14.84 -29.18 -12.93
N ARG A 236 15.23 -28.31 -11.98
CA ARG A 236 16.60 -28.25 -11.44
C ARG A 236 16.53 -28.19 -9.92
N SER A 237 17.33 -28.99 -9.22
CA SER A 237 17.36 -28.93 -7.75
C SER A 237 17.92 -27.58 -7.28
N PHE A 238 17.10 -26.80 -6.60
CA PHE A 238 17.53 -25.54 -5.99
C PHE A 238 18.07 -25.76 -4.59
N GLY A 239 19.30 -25.30 -4.35
CA GLY A 239 19.81 -25.06 -3.01
C GLY A 239 19.12 -23.85 -2.34
N LYS A 240 19.53 -23.52 -1.12
CA LYS A 240 18.98 -22.37 -0.37
C LYS A 240 19.08 -21.04 -1.12
N SER A 241 20.13 -20.84 -1.92
CA SER A 241 20.30 -19.66 -2.77
C SER A 241 19.26 -19.62 -3.89
N GLY A 242 19.07 -20.72 -4.63
CA GLY A 242 18.11 -20.77 -5.74
C GLY A 242 16.69 -20.42 -5.31
N TRP A 243 16.21 -21.01 -4.21
CA TRP A 243 14.87 -20.71 -3.67
C TRP A 243 14.69 -19.26 -3.21
N ARG A 244 15.78 -18.62 -2.80
CA ARG A 244 15.79 -17.23 -2.38
C ARG A 244 15.87 -16.29 -3.57
N ASP A 245 16.66 -16.63 -4.57
CA ASP A 245 16.97 -15.73 -5.68
C ASP A 245 15.90 -15.81 -6.78
N ALA A 246 15.02 -16.83 -6.73
CA ALA A 246 13.86 -16.96 -7.60
C ALA A 246 12.73 -15.98 -7.22
N PRO A 247 12.30 -15.11 -8.15
CA PRO A 247 11.33 -14.05 -7.87
C PRO A 247 9.89 -14.52 -7.72
N SER A 248 9.51 -15.65 -8.34
CA SER A 248 8.11 -16.09 -8.41
C SER A 248 7.92 -17.48 -7.78
N LEU A 249 6.70 -17.71 -7.27
CA LEU A 249 6.25 -19.01 -6.80
C LEU A 249 5.11 -19.52 -7.67
N PHE A 250 5.20 -20.80 -8.03
CA PHE A 250 4.17 -21.51 -8.75
C PHE A 250 3.69 -22.70 -7.93
N ALA A 251 2.41 -23.01 -8.03
CA ALA A 251 1.86 -24.20 -7.40
C ALA A 251 0.75 -24.83 -8.24
N ILE A 252 0.69 -26.17 -8.19
CA ILE A 252 -0.47 -26.95 -8.57
C ILE A 252 -0.99 -27.66 -7.33
N ALA A 253 -2.29 -27.54 -7.07
CA ALA A 253 -2.96 -28.27 -5.99
C ALA A 253 -4.14 -29.06 -6.57
N ALA A 254 -4.30 -30.30 -6.12
CA ALA A 254 -5.28 -31.21 -6.70
C ALA A 254 -5.83 -32.21 -5.66
N ARG A 255 -6.92 -32.89 -6.03
CA ARG A 255 -7.47 -34.02 -5.27
C ARG A 255 -6.78 -35.34 -5.60
N GLN A 256 -6.12 -35.41 -6.76
CA GLN A 256 -5.36 -36.56 -7.23
C GLN A 256 -3.85 -36.27 -7.22
N PRO A 257 -2.99 -37.29 -7.18
CA PRO A 257 -1.54 -37.12 -7.29
C PRO A 257 -1.15 -36.32 -8.54
N ILE A 258 -0.14 -35.46 -8.39
CA ILE A 258 0.36 -34.59 -9.46
C ILE A 258 1.67 -35.17 -9.99
N ASP A 259 1.75 -35.43 -11.29
CA ASP A 259 2.98 -35.89 -11.94
C ASP A 259 3.89 -34.70 -12.27
N ALA A 260 4.94 -34.53 -11.45
CA ALA A 260 5.94 -33.49 -11.63
C ALA A 260 6.65 -33.56 -13.00
N THR A 261 6.87 -34.76 -13.55
CA THR A 261 7.54 -34.94 -14.85
C THR A 261 6.67 -34.38 -15.98
N LYS A 262 5.36 -34.65 -15.91
CA LYS A 262 4.39 -34.09 -16.84
C LYS A 262 4.32 -32.56 -16.74
N VAL A 263 4.37 -32.00 -15.53
CA VAL A 263 4.40 -30.54 -15.30
C VAL A 263 5.65 -29.91 -15.93
N ILE A 264 6.83 -30.51 -15.72
CA ILE A 264 8.08 -30.05 -16.36
C ILE A 264 7.94 -30.09 -17.89
N ALA A 265 7.38 -31.18 -18.43
CA ALA A 265 7.20 -31.33 -19.87
C ALA A 265 6.28 -30.25 -20.48
N VAL A 266 5.15 -29.92 -19.84
CA VAL A 266 4.25 -28.86 -20.36
C VAL A 266 4.86 -27.46 -20.23
N LEU A 267 5.68 -27.20 -19.20
CA LEU A 267 6.38 -25.91 -19.05
C LEU A 267 7.51 -25.75 -20.06
N ASN A 268 8.24 -26.83 -20.36
CA ASN A 268 9.35 -26.84 -21.32
C ASN A 268 8.89 -27.04 -22.78
N GLY A 269 7.64 -27.45 -22.99
CA GLY A 269 7.06 -27.59 -24.32
C GLY A 269 7.05 -26.24 -25.05
N LEU A 270 7.36 -26.26 -26.35
CA LEU A 270 7.08 -25.13 -27.24
C LEU A 270 5.58 -24.81 -27.16
N PRO A 271 5.16 -23.53 -27.26
CA PRO A 271 3.76 -23.20 -27.38
C PRO A 271 3.19 -24.00 -28.56
N ASP A 272 2.03 -24.65 -28.37
CA ASP A 272 1.26 -25.21 -29.48
C ASP A 272 0.87 -24.04 -30.39
N SER A 273 1.75 -23.69 -31.32
CA SER A 273 1.47 -22.83 -32.48
C SER A 273 0.61 -23.58 -33.50
N GLN A 274 -0.36 -24.36 -33.04
CA GLN A 274 -1.45 -24.91 -33.83
C GLN A 274 -2.73 -24.15 -33.49
N ILE A 275 -2.73 -22.85 -33.78
CA ILE A 275 -3.95 -22.11 -34.10
C ILE A 275 -3.81 -21.60 -35.54
N ILE A 276 -4.36 -22.42 -36.45
CA ILE A 276 -5.23 -22.05 -37.57
C ILE A 276 -4.93 -20.67 -38.20
N THR A 277 -4.07 -20.66 -39.22
CA THR A 277 -4.13 -19.67 -40.31
C THR A 277 -4.82 -20.33 -41.53
N PRO A 278 -5.91 -19.78 -42.10
CA PRO A 278 -6.38 -20.23 -43.42
C PRO A 278 -5.39 -19.76 -44.50
N PRO A 279 -5.27 -20.50 -45.63
CA PRO A 279 -4.31 -20.14 -46.67
C PRO A 279 -4.83 -18.98 -47.52
N MET A 280 -4.01 -17.95 -47.73
CA MET A 280 -4.17 -17.03 -48.87
C MET A 280 -3.05 -17.24 -49.88
N PRO A 281 -3.32 -17.12 -51.20
CA PRO A 281 -2.42 -17.61 -52.23
C PRO A 281 -1.37 -16.59 -52.69
N ALA A 282 -0.23 -17.18 -53.07
CA ALA A 282 0.92 -16.69 -53.83
C ALA A 282 0.85 -15.33 -54.55
N MET A 283 1.84 -14.47 -54.27
CA MET A 283 2.42 -13.56 -55.26
C MET A 283 3.92 -13.33 -55.00
N THR A 284 4.73 -14.37 -55.21
CA THR A 284 6.19 -14.29 -55.31
C THR A 284 6.59 -13.95 -56.73
N PHE A 285 6.86 -12.67 -57.05
CA PHE A 285 7.79 -12.32 -58.16
C PHE A 285 8.40 -10.90 -58.12
N ILE A 286 8.00 -10.00 -57.21
CA ILE A 286 8.50 -8.61 -57.21
C ILE A 286 9.70 -8.37 -56.25
N SER A 287 10.00 -9.32 -55.35
CA SER A 287 10.94 -9.05 -54.24
C SER A 287 12.44 -9.08 -54.58
N ALA A 288 12.85 -9.64 -55.72
CA ALA A 288 14.29 -9.74 -56.07
C ALA A 288 14.81 -8.47 -56.77
N TYR A 289 13.97 -7.83 -57.60
CA TYR A 289 14.33 -6.61 -58.34
C TYR A 289 14.31 -5.37 -57.42
N LEU A 290 13.28 -5.25 -56.57
CA LEU A 290 13.19 -4.19 -55.56
C LEU A 290 14.32 -4.28 -54.52
N ARG A 291 14.76 -5.49 -54.13
CA ARG A 291 15.87 -5.66 -53.20
C ARG A 291 17.21 -5.21 -53.77
N ARG A 292 17.46 -5.40 -55.08
CA ARG A 292 18.65 -4.87 -55.75
C ARG A 292 18.60 -3.35 -55.90
N LEU A 293 17.47 -2.78 -56.30
CA LEU A 293 17.30 -1.34 -56.45
C LEU A 293 17.45 -0.60 -55.10
N LEU A 294 16.88 -1.14 -54.03
CA LEU A 294 16.99 -0.57 -52.67
C LEU A 294 18.40 -0.71 -52.08
N ALA A 295 19.17 -1.73 -52.47
CA ALA A 295 20.56 -1.88 -52.05
C ALA A 295 21.48 -0.85 -52.73
N THR A 296 21.23 -0.52 -54.00
CA THR A 296 21.99 0.52 -54.74
C THR A 296 21.64 1.93 -54.26
N LEU A 297 20.37 2.20 -53.94
CA LEU A 297 19.91 3.50 -53.45
C LEU A 297 20.38 3.82 -52.01
N ARG A 298 20.63 2.79 -51.19
CA ARG A 298 21.15 2.94 -49.81
C ARG A 298 22.61 3.41 -49.71
N GLN A 299 23.37 3.42 -50.81
CA GLN A 299 24.76 3.85 -50.82
C GLN A 299 24.95 5.34 -51.15
N LEU A 300 23.87 6.10 -51.37
CA LEU A 300 23.92 7.54 -51.64
C LEU A 300 23.62 8.34 -50.35
N PRO A 301 24.61 9.06 -49.75
CA PRO A 301 24.47 9.73 -48.45
C PRO A 301 23.43 10.86 -48.39
N VAL A 302 22.92 11.29 -49.55
CA VAL A 302 22.05 12.47 -49.68
C VAL A 302 20.56 12.11 -49.53
N LEU A 303 20.18 10.84 -49.75
CA LEU A 303 18.77 10.42 -49.75
C LEU A 303 18.19 10.14 -48.34
N SER A 304 19.00 9.68 -47.38
CA SER A 304 18.54 9.42 -46.01
C SER A 304 18.12 10.70 -45.29
N SER A 305 18.89 11.78 -45.47
CA SER A 305 18.59 13.11 -44.93
C SER A 305 17.37 13.74 -45.59
N LEU A 306 17.20 13.55 -46.91
CA LEU A 306 16.05 14.08 -47.65
C LEU A 306 14.75 13.36 -47.28
N VAL A 307 14.79 12.03 -47.14
CA VAL A 307 13.64 11.23 -46.70
C VAL A 307 13.27 11.58 -45.27
N ALA A 308 14.23 11.71 -44.35
CA ALA A 308 13.96 12.12 -42.96
C ALA A 308 13.37 13.55 -42.88
N TYR A 309 13.87 14.47 -43.70
CA TYR A 309 13.38 15.85 -43.76
C TYR A 309 11.97 15.95 -44.37
N LEU A 310 11.69 15.19 -45.44
CA LEU A 310 10.35 15.10 -46.04
C LEU A 310 9.35 14.38 -45.12
N HIS A 311 9.78 13.37 -44.36
CA HIS A 311 8.94 12.72 -43.33
C HIS A 311 8.63 13.67 -42.17
N ALA A 312 9.58 14.53 -41.77
CA ALA A 312 9.38 15.55 -40.75
C ALA A 312 8.41 16.65 -41.23
N LEU A 313 8.58 17.12 -42.47
CA LEU A 313 7.69 18.10 -43.11
C LEU A 313 6.26 17.57 -43.31
N TRP A 314 6.10 16.30 -43.65
CA TRP A 314 4.78 15.65 -43.79
C TRP A 314 4.07 15.46 -42.44
N ARG A 315 4.82 15.28 -41.34
CA ARG A 315 4.26 15.13 -39.98
C ARG A 315 3.92 16.45 -39.30
N LEU A 316 4.49 17.58 -39.72
CA LEU A 316 4.24 18.88 -39.07
C LEU A 316 2.75 19.30 -39.02
N PRO A 317 1.96 19.16 -40.11
CA PRO A 317 0.52 19.45 -40.06
C PRO A 317 -0.28 18.47 -39.18
N GLN A 318 0.14 17.20 -39.12
CA GLN A 318 -0.50 16.16 -38.30
C GLN A 318 -0.20 16.34 -36.81
N ILE A 319 1.03 16.75 -36.47
CA ILE A 319 1.43 17.10 -35.10
C ILE A 319 0.68 18.37 -34.65
N HIS A 320 0.51 19.36 -35.53
CA HIS A 320 -0.21 20.59 -35.20
C HIS A 320 -1.72 20.37 -35.04
N HIS A 321 -2.35 19.51 -35.86
CA HIS A 321 -3.75 19.10 -35.67
C HIS A 321 -3.92 18.17 -34.47
N GLY A 322 -2.96 17.28 -34.20
CA GLY A 322 -2.95 16.43 -33.01
C GLY A 322 -2.80 17.23 -31.71
N LEU A 323 -1.97 18.27 -31.70
CA LEU A 323 -1.81 19.19 -30.56
C LEU A 323 -3.05 20.05 -30.34
N ILE A 324 -3.68 20.57 -31.40
CA ILE A 324 -4.94 21.32 -31.26
C ILE A 324 -6.07 20.40 -30.81
N ALA A 325 -6.22 19.21 -31.39
CA ALA A 325 -7.25 18.25 -30.98
C ALA A 325 -7.03 17.76 -29.54
N SER A 326 -5.76 17.50 -29.17
CA SER A 326 -5.38 17.15 -27.80
C SER A 326 -5.67 18.29 -26.82
N HIS A 327 -5.28 19.53 -27.14
CA HIS A 327 -5.57 20.70 -26.31
C HIS A 327 -7.08 20.93 -26.15
N THR A 328 -7.85 20.78 -27.23
CA THR A 328 -9.32 20.95 -27.21
C THR A 328 -9.99 19.84 -26.38
N ALA A 329 -9.50 18.60 -26.50
CA ALA A 329 -9.95 17.47 -25.68
C ALA A 329 -9.57 17.64 -24.20
N HIS A 330 -8.37 18.14 -23.91
CA HIS A 330 -7.91 18.44 -22.55
C HIS A 330 -8.73 19.58 -21.93
N THR A 331 -9.01 20.66 -22.66
CA THR A 331 -9.87 21.75 -22.14
C THR A 331 -11.31 21.27 -21.93
N THR A 332 -11.86 20.45 -22.83
CA THR A 332 -13.22 19.88 -22.65
C THR A 332 -13.26 18.95 -21.44
N ARG A 333 -12.20 18.16 -21.23
CA ARG A 333 -12.07 17.26 -20.08
C ARG A 333 -11.85 18.02 -18.77
N LEU A 334 -11.11 19.12 -18.78
CA LEU A 334 -10.96 20.01 -17.62
C LEU A 334 -12.29 20.65 -17.24
N THR A 335 -13.06 21.16 -18.21
CA THR A 335 -14.39 21.71 -17.93
C THR A 335 -15.38 20.65 -17.42
N ALA A 336 -15.28 19.41 -17.92
CA ALA A 336 -16.10 18.31 -17.43
C ALA A 336 -15.71 17.88 -16.00
N LEU A 337 -14.41 17.80 -15.71
CA LEU A 337 -13.89 17.51 -14.37
C LEU A 337 -14.22 18.63 -13.36
N GLU A 338 -14.20 19.89 -13.77
CA GLU A 338 -14.61 21.03 -12.94
C GLU A 338 -16.11 20.97 -12.60
N ALA A 339 -16.95 20.59 -13.57
CA ALA A 339 -18.38 20.37 -13.36
C ALA A 339 -18.63 19.18 -12.41
N GLU A 340 -17.90 18.08 -12.60
CA GLU A 340 -18.00 16.88 -11.76
C GLU A 340 -17.50 17.14 -10.33
N LEU A 341 -16.38 17.87 -10.16
CA LEU A 341 -15.88 18.34 -8.87
C LEU A 341 -16.89 19.25 -8.16
N THR A 342 -17.58 20.12 -8.90
CA THR A 342 -18.61 20.99 -8.34
C THR A 342 -19.81 20.18 -7.86
N GLN A 343 -20.24 19.19 -8.65
CA GLN A 343 -21.31 18.28 -8.28
C GLN A 343 -20.94 17.41 -7.06
N LEU A 344 -19.72 16.87 -7.02
CA LEU A 344 -19.19 16.11 -5.88
C LEU A 344 -19.10 16.98 -4.63
N ARG A 345 -18.61 18.22 -4.72
CA ARG A 345 -18.60 19.16 -3.58
C ARG A 345 -20.00 19.41 -3.03
N GLN A 346 -20.99 19.52 -3.91
CA GLN A 346 -22.37 19.74 -3.50
C GLN A 346 -23.00 18.48 -2.89
N GLN A 347 -22.67 17.29 -3.40
CA GLN A 347 -23.06 16.01 -2.80
C GLN A 347 -22.40 15.80 -1.44
N VAL A 348 -21.09 16.07 -1.30
CA VAL A 348 -20.38 16.03 -0.03
C VAL A 348 -21.01 17.01 0.95
N LYS A 349 -21.32 18.25 0.55
CA LYS A 349 -22.01 19.21 1.41
C LYS A 349 -23.37 18.68 1.88
N THR A 350 -24.15 18.11 0.97
CA THR A 350 -25.47 17.53 1.29
C THR A 350 -25.35 16.33 2.24
N VAL A 351 -24.39 15.43 2.01
CA VAL A 351 -24.11 14.28 2.88
C VAL A 351 -23.58 14.75 4.24
N THR A 352 -22.77 15.81 4.28
CA THR A 352 -22.27 16.39 5.53
C THR A 352 -23.40 17.05 6.34
N GLU A 353 -24.31 17.76 5.69
CA GLU A 353 -25.51 18.34 6.31
C GLU A 353 -26.49 17.25 6.78
N GLN A 354 -26.65 16.17 6.02
CA GLN A 354 -27.42 14.99 6.41
C GLN A 354 -26.77 14.22 7.57
N LEU A 355 -25.44 14.07 7.59
CA LEU A 355 -24.70 13.48 8.70
C LEU A 355 -24.77 14.35 9.95
N ALA A 356 -24.69 15.68 9.82
CA ALA A 356 -24.89 16.59 10.95
C ALA A 356 -26.33 16.49 11.49
N ALA A 357 -27.33 16.31 10.62
CA ALA A 357 -28.71 16.06 11.02
C ALA A 357 -28.90 14.68 11.68
N VAL A 358 -28.17 13.64 11.23
CA VAL A 358 -28.17 12.30 11.84
C VAL A 358 -27.44 12.29 13.19
N SER A 359 -26.35 13.05 13.33
CA SER A 359 -25.62 13.21 14.60
C SER A 359 -26.44 13.93 15.68
N LEU A 360 -27.40 14.78 15.30
CA LEU A 360 -28.36 15.38 16.24
C LEU A 360 -29.47 14.41 16.69
N THR A 361 -29.57 13.22 16.07
CA THR A 361 -30.53 12.16 16.44
C THR A 361 -29.88 10.94 17.09
N HIS A 362 -28.55 10.89 17.19
CA HIS A 362 -27.82 9.88 17.95
C HIS A 362 -27.54 10.39 19.37
N ASP A 363 -28.61 10.64 20.11
CA ASP A 363 -28.58 10.47 21.57
C ASP A 363 -28.53 8.96 21.83
N ASN A 364 -27.31 8.41 21.96
CA ASN A 364 -27.12 7.07 22.51
C ASN A 364 -25.85 7.05 23.36
N ASN A 365 -26.03 7.61 24.54
CA ASN A 365 -25.24 7.40 25.74
C ASN A 365 -25.25 5.88 26.06
N THR A 366 -24.36 5.09 25.45
CA THR A 366 -24.27 3.66 25.76
C THR A 366 -23.49 3.45 27.06
N THR A 367 -23.96 2.53 27.89
CA THR A 367 -23.28 2.11 29.13
C THR A 367 -21.87 1.58 28.91
N ALA A 368 -21.55 1.12 27.69
CA ALA A 368 -20.21 0.68 27.30
C ALA A 368 -19.25 1.86 27.09
N ASP A 369 -19.70 2.93 26.43
CA ASP A 369 -18.89 4.14 26.21
C ASP A 369 -18.63 4.87 27.54
N GLN A 370 -19.64 4.94 28.41
CA GLN A 370 -19.49 5.46 29.77
C GLN A 370 -18.52 4.63 30.62
N ARG A 371 -18.62 3.29 30.54
CA ARG A 371 -17.70 2.38 31.24
C ARG A 371 -16.27 2.50 30.72
N TRP A 372 -16.09 2.63 29.41
CA TRP A 372 -14.78 2.87 28.80
C TRP A 372 -14.18 4.20 29.25
N ALA A 373 -14.94 5.29 29.17
CA ALA A 373 -14.50 6.61 29.62
C ALA A 373 -14.09 6.60 31.10
N SER A 374 -14.93 6.03 31.98
CA SER A 374 -14.63 5.90 33.41
C SER A 374 -13.41 5.01 33.69
N TRP A 375 -13.25 3.90 32.97
CA TRP A 375 -12.09 3.03 33.11
C TRP A 375 -10.80 3.71 32.64
N TYR A 376 -10.82 4.37 31.47
CA TYR A 376 -9.66 5.03 30.90
C TYR A 376 -9.21 6.20 31.78
N GLN A 377 -10.15 6.95 32.35
CA GLN A 377 -9.85 7.98 33.35
C GLN A 377 -9.14 7.39 34.59
N SER A 378 -9.63 6.27 35.12
CA SER A 378 -8.97 5.59 36.25
C SER A 378 -7.59 5.05 35.87
N PHE A 379 -7.43 4.56 34.64
CA PHE A 379 -6.19 4.06 34.09
C PHE A 379 -5.16 5.21 33.95
N GLU A 380 -5.53 6.31 33.30
CA GLU A 380 -4.67 7.47 33.13
C GLU A 380 -4.22 8.02 34.50
N ASN A 381 -5.15 8.19 35.45
CA ASN A 381 -4.80 8.65 36.79
C ASN A 381 -3.85 7.70 37.54
N HIS A 382 -3.96 6.38 37.32
CA HIS A 382 -3.08 5.39 37.94
C HIS A 382 -1.66 5.41 37.37
N PHE A 383 -1.53 5.54 36.04
CA PHE A 383 -0.23 5.40 35.35
C PHE A 383 0.51 6.72 35.12
N ARG A 384 -0.17 7.87 35.10
CA ARG A 384 0.44 9.19 34.80
C ARG A 384 1.20 9.80 35.98
N GLY A 385 0.79 9.49 37.22
CA GLY A 385 1.40 10.01 38.45
C GLY A 385 0.77 11.31 38.99
N SER A 386 1.32 11.84 40.09
CA SER A 386 0.80 13.04 40.75
C SER A 386 1.11 14.32 39.95
N SER A 387 0.28 15.34 40.11
CA SER A 387 0.43 16.64 39.43
C SER A 387 1.77 17.31 39.72
N GLU A 388 2.33 17.13 40.92
CA GLU A 388 3.62 17.70 41.33
C GLU A 388 4.78 17.03 40.58
N VAL A 389 4.76 15.70 40.47
CA VAL A 389 5.78 14.94 39.74
C VAL A 389 5.74 15.27 38.25
N ILE A 390 4.54 15.40 37.68
CA ILE A 390 4.39 15.78 36.27
C ILE A 390 4.93 17.20 36.04
N GLN A 391 4.56 18.18 36.87
CA GLN A 391 5.09 19.54 36.74
C GLN A 391 6.62 19.61 36.84
N GLN A 392 7.24 18.79 37.72
CA GLN A 392 8.70 18.71 37.79
C GLN A 392 9.33 18.21 36.49
N ARG A 393 8.74 17.19 35.85
CA ARG A 393 9.21 16.70 34.55
C ARG A 393 9.06 17.75 33.45
N LEU A 394 7.91 18.42 33.41
CA LEU A 394 7.59 19.44 32.42
C LEU A 394 8.42 20.73 32.54
N ALA A 395 9.01 20.98 33.72
CA ALA A 395 9.87 22.16 33.93
C ALA A 395 11.09 22.21 32.99
N VAL A 396 11.49 21.07 32.40
CA VAL A 396 12.56 20.99 31.38
C VAL A 396 12.28 21.86 30.15
N TYR A 397 11.01 22.19 29.88
CA TYR A 397 10.61 22.99 28.72
C TYR A 397 10.64 24.51 28.96
N LEU A 398 10.62 24.97 30.22
CA LEU A 398 10.63 26.39 30.55
C LEU A 398 11.85 27.14 29.98
N PRO A 399 13.10 26.60 30.05
CA PRO A 399 14.26 27.27 29.45
C PRO A 399 14.12 27.52 27.95
N TYR A 400 13.43 26.65 27.21
CA TYR A 400 13.22 26.83 25.77
C TYR A 400 12.25 27.96 25.45
N LEU A 401 11.21 28.13 26.28
CA LEU A 401 10.30 29.28 26.20
C LEU A 401 11.03 30.57 26.58
N MET A 402 11.80 30.56 27.66
CA MET A 402 12.57 31.74 28.12
C MET A 402 13.64 32.19 27.11
N ALA A 403 14.22 31.25 26.35
CA ALA A 403 15.21 31.53 25.31
C ALA A 403 14.58 31.86 23.93
N SER A 404 13.26 31.97 23.86
CA SER A 404 12.52 32.30 22.65
C SER A 404 12.04 33.77 22.67
N PRO A 405 11.64 34.35 21.54
CA PRO A 405 11.07 35.72 21.51
C PRO A 405 9.66 35.81 22.11
N ILE A 406 9.13 34.72 22.66
CA ILE A 406 7.80 34.64 23.28
C ILE A 406 7.84 35.38 24.61
N ASN A 407 6.94 36.33 24.80
CA ASN A 407 6.78 37.05 26.07
C ASN A 407 5.48 36.61 26.78
N GLU A 408 5.26 37.14 27.98
CA GLU A 408 4.11 36.83 28.83
C GLU A 408 2.74 37.11 28.16
N GLN A 409 2.70 37.99 27.16
CA GLN A 409 1.48 38.38 26.44
C GLN A 409 1.25 37.55 25.17
N THR A 410 2.27 36.85 24.68
CA THR A 410 2.13 36.01 23.48
C THR A 410 1.34 34.76 23.85
N PRO A 411 0.23 34.44 23.17
CA PRO A 411 -0.62 33.31 23.54
C PRO A 411 0.03 31.97 23.19
N LEU A 412 -0.07 31.02 24.12
CA LEU A 412 0.36 29.63 23.97
C LEU A 412 -0.85 28.69 23.91
N LEU A 413 -0.75 27.62 23.13
CA LEU A 413 -1.76 26.57 23.06
C LEU A 413 -1.17 25.21 23.42
N ASP A 414 -1.75 24.57 24.42
CA ASP A 414 -1.47 23.18 24.77
C ASP A 414 -2.55 22.26 24.19
N ILE A 415 -2.15 21.35 23.31
CA ILE A 415 -3.02 20.38 22.65
C ILE A 415 -2.98 19.09 23.46
N GLY A 416 -4.14 18.53 23.77
CA GLY A 416 -4.23 17.36 24.67
C GLY A 416 -3.81 17.72 26.09
N CYS A 417 -4.29 18.86 26.60
CA CYS A 417 -3.79 19.42 27.85
C CYS A 417 -4.12 18.58 29.10
N GLY A 418 -5.01 17.59 28.98
CA GLY A 418 -5.43 16.72 30.07
C GLY A 418 -5.87 17.51 31.30
N ARG A 419 -5.31 17.15 32.47
CA ARG A 419 -5.60 17.81 33.76
C ARG A 419 -4.97 19.21 33.89
N GLY A 420 -4.30 19.70 32.85
CA GLY A 420 -3.73 21.04 32.78
C GLY A 420 -2.45 21.24 33.60
N ASP A 421 -1.67 20.18 33.86
CA ASP A 421 -0.46 20.27 34.67
C ASP A 421 0.59 21.20 34.02
N TRP A 422 0.75 21.14 32.69
CA TRP A 422 1.61 22.06 31.95
C TRP A 422 1.10 23.50 31.99
N LEU A 423 -0.19 23.70 31.77
CA LEU A 423 -0.84 25.01 31.82
C LEU A 423 -0.73 25.67 33.20
N ALA A 424 -0.84 24.90 34.27
CA ALA A 424 -0.64 25.39 35.63
C ALA A 424 0.79 25.89 35.83
N LEU A 425 1.78 25.14 35.32
CA LEU A 425 3.18 25.54 35.38
C LEU A 425 3.45 26.82 34.57
N LEU A 426 2.89 26.91 33.36
CA LEU A 426 2.97 28.11 32.51
C LEU A 426 2.35 29.34 33.17
N LYS A 427 1.16 29.18 33.76
CA LYS A 427 0.47 30.26 34.50
C LYS A 427 1.31 30.76 35.67
N ASN A 428 1.94 29.85 36.42
CA ASN A 428 2.82 30.22 37.55
C ASN A 428 4.07 30.99 37.11
N HIS A 429 4.47 30.87 35.84
CA HIS A 429 5.59 31.58 35.23
C HIS A 429 5.15 32.77 34.36
N GLY A 430 3.89 33.21 34.48
CA GLY A 430 3.38 34.41 33.82
C GLY A 430 2.99 34.26 32.35
N TYR A 431 3.02 33.07 31.77
CA TYR A 431 2.65 32.87 30.37
C TYR A 431 1.12 32.87 30.16
N ALA A 432 0.66 33.58 29.13
CA ALA A 432 -0.70 33.51 28.64
C ALA A 432 -0.96 32.20 27.87
N ALA A 433 -1.32 31.13 28.58
CA ALA A 433 -1.54 29.82 27.99
C ALA A 433 -3.01 29.36 28.09
N ARG A 434 -3.48 28.68 27.05
CA ARG A 434 -4.76 27.97 27.05
C ARG A 434 -4.59 26.55 26.53
N GLY A 435 -5.51 25.66 26.89
CA GLY A 435 -5.46 24.25 26.51
C GLY A 435 -6.73 23.75 25.84
N ILE A 436 -6.58 22.72 25.02
CA ILE A 436 -7.71 21.97 24.45
C ILE A 436 -7.53 20.48 24.71
N ASP A 437 -8.64 19.81 24.99
CA ASP A 437 -8.68 18.36 25.15
C ASP A 437 -10.06 17.82 24.75
N SER A 438 -10.12 16.56 24.33
CA SER A 438 -11.37 15.89 24.00
C SER A 438 -12.08 15.34 25.25
N ASN A 439 -11.34 15.10 26.34
CA ASN A 439 -11.82 14.51 27.58
C ASN A 439 -12.50 15.58 28.47
N ALA A 440 -13.83 15.51 28.55
CA ALA A 440 -14.64 16.43 29.35
C ALA A 440 -14.28 16.47 30.85
N ASP A 441 -13.93 15.32 31.43
CA ASP A 441 -13.60 15.23 32.85
C ASP A 441 -12.24 15.87 33.17
N ALA A 442 -11.26 15.66 32.30
CA ALA A 442 -9.95 16.29 32.41
C ALA A 442 -10.07 17.82 32.30
N ILE A 443 -10.91 18.29 31.37
CA ILE A 443 -11.26 19.70 31.22
C ILE A 443 -11.93 20.25 32.49
N ALA A 444 -12.91 19.54 33.05
CA ALA A 444 -13.58 19.97 34.28
C ALA A 444 -12.59 20.12 35.46
N LEU A 445 -11.66 19.18 35.62
CA LEU A 445 -10.61 19.27 36.64
C LEU A 445 -9.66 20.45 36.40
N ALA A 446 -9.25 20.69 35.16
CA ALA A 446 -8.40 21.83 34.81
C ALA A 446 -9.12 23.18 35.03
N GLN A 447 -10.42 23.26 34.72
CA GLN A 447 -11.25 24.44 35.00
C GLN A 447 -11.38 24.72 36.50
N GLN A 448 -11.56 23.69 37.33
CA GLN A 448 -11.59 23.83 38.79
C GLN A 448 -10.29 24.40 39.36
N ARG A 449 -9.16 24.17 38.68
CA ARG A 449 -7.84 24.76 39.01
C ARG A 449 -7.67 26.20 38.48
N GLY A 450 -8.71 26.77 37.87
CA GLY A 450 -8.70 28.12 37.31
C GLY A 450 -7.83 28.26 36.05
N LEU A 451 -7.73 27.19 35.25
CA LEU A 451 -7.00 27.18 33.98
C LEU A 451 -7.94 27.50 32.81
N ILE A 452 -7.39 28.12 31.76
CA ILE A 452 -8.14 28.45 30.54
C ILE A 452 -8.10 27.22 29.63
N VAL A 453 -9.14 26.39 29.69
CA VAL A 453 -9.23 25.17 28.87
C VAL A 453 -10.59 25.06 28.19
N THR A 454 -10.60 24.42 27.02
CA THR A 454 -11.82 24.21 26.22
C THR A 454 -11.90 22.75 25.80
N GLN A 455 -13.05 22.12 26.03
CA GLN A 455 -13.31 20.80 25.46
C GLN A 455 -13.51 20.95 23.95
N ALA A 456 -12.61 20.41 23.14
CA ALA A 456 -12.68 20.53 21.69
C ALA A 456 -11.86 19.47 20.98
N GLU A 457 -12.24 19.18 19.74
CA GLU A 457 -11.41 18.40 18.82
C GLU A 457 -10.29 19.30 18.26
N MET A 458 -9.07 18.75 18.22
CA MET A 458 -7.84 19.47 17.90
C MET A 458 -7.91 20.15 16.53
N MET A 459 -8.24 19.40 15.47
CA MET A 459 -8.27 19.94 14.11
C MET A 459 -9.35 20.99 13.92
N VAL A 460 -10.51 20.86 14.59
CA VAL A 460 -11.56 21.89 14.58
C VAL A 460 -11.02 23.22 15.12
N VAL A 461 -10.29 23.19 16.23
CA VAL A 461 -9.72 24.41 16.82
C VAL A 461 -8.62 24.96 15.92
N LEU A 462 -7.69 24.12 15.45
CA LEU A 462 -6.56 24.56 14.63
C LEU A 462 -7.03 25.20 13.32
N ASN A 463 -7.99 24.60 12.63
CA ASN A 463 -8.54 25.14 11.38
C ASN A 463 -9.17 26.53 11.55
N GLN A 464 -9.68 26.85 12.74
CA GLN A 464 -10.25 28.15 13.06
C GLN A 464 -9.22 29.15 13.62
N GLN A 465 -8.03 28.67 14.01
CA GLN A 465 -6.98 29.54 14.51
C GLN A 465 -6.40 30.40 13.39
N PRO A 466 -6.29 31.73 13.57
CA PRO A 466 -5.63 32.59 12.61
C PRO A 466 -4.18 32.18 12.39
N ALA A 467 -3.69 32.33 11.16
CA ALA A 467 -2.27 32.13 10.87
C ALA A 467 -1.42 33.12 11.68
N GLN A 468 -0.21 32.71 12.07
CA GLN A 468 0.74 33.54 12.82
C GLN A 468 0.12 34.23 14.04
N SER A 469 -0.61 33.48 14.85
CA SER A 469 -1.32 33.98 16.03
C SER A 469 -0.79 33.47 17.36
N LEU A 470 -0.03 32.37 17.38
CA LEU A 470 0.45 31.74 18.61
C LEU A 470 1.98 31.80 18.74
N GLY A 471 2.46 31.98 19.96
CA GLY A 471 3.89 32.01 20.29
C GLY A 471 4.49 30.62 20.42
N ALA A 472 3.83 29.73 21.16
CA ALA A 472 4.19 28.33 21.20
C ALA A 472 2.97 27.42 21.15
N MET A 473 3.21 26.22 20.63
CA MET A 473 2.25 25.13 20.63
C MET A 473 2.90 23.88 21.21
N THR A 474 2.24 23.26 22.18
CA THR A 474 2.71 22.03 22.81
C THR A 474 1.74 20.88 22.54
N ALA A 475 2.28 19.68 22.34
CA ALA A 475 1.53 18.45 22.19
C ALA A 475 2.26 17.34 22.95
N LEU A 476 1.96 17.21 24.24
CA LEU A 476 2.69 16.35 25.18
C LEU A 476 1.90 15.07 25.40
N HIS A 477 2.43 13.94 24.94
CA HIS A 477 1.75 12.66 24.92
C HIS A 477 0.44 12.68 24.10
N VAL A 478 0.51 13.22 22.88
CA VAL A 478 -0.64 13.32 21.96
C VAL A 478 -0.40 12.53 20.67
N VAL A 479 0.77 12.71 20.05
CA VAL A 479 1.04 12.22 18.69
C VAL A 479 1.02 10.69 18.60
N GLU A 480 1.26 9.98 19.71
CA GLU A 480 1.16 8.53 19.81
C GLU A 480 -0.27 7.99 19.71
N HIS A 481 -1.28 8.82 19.99
CA HIS A 481 -2.71 8.48 19.86
C HIS A 481 -3.25 8.76 18.46
N LEU A 482 -2.47 9.45 17.62
CA LEU A 482 -2.90 9.88 16.29
C LEU A 482 -2.44 8.92 15.18
N PRO A 483 -3.25 8.72 14.13
CA PRO A 483 -2.73 8.21 12.87
C PRO A 483 -1.67 9.17 12.35
N PHE A 484 -0.49 8.68 11.97
CA PHE A 484 0.60 9.52 11.46
C PHE A 484 0.22 10.51 10.34
N VAL A 485 -0.80 10.22 9.52
CA VAL A 485 -1.32 11.21 8.54
C VAL A 485 -1.87 12.46 9.27
N GLN A 486 -2.57 12.28 10.38
CA GLN A 486 -3.02 13.38 11.24
C GLN A 486 -1.86 14.05 11.97
N VAL A 487 -0.78 13.33 12.29
CA VAL A 487 0.44 13.96 12.80
C VAL A 487 1.01 14.93 11.77
N LEU A 488 1.11 14.54 10.49
CA LEU A 488 1.56 15.44 9.42
C LEU A 488 0.65 16.68 9.30
N GLN A 489 -0.67 16.48 9.32
CA GLN A 489 -1.65 17.58 9.30
C GLN A 489 -1.51 18.52 10.51
N LEU A 490 -1.28 17.96 11.70
CA LEU A 490 -1.02 18.72 12.92
C LEU A 490 0.25 19.58 12.76
N LEU A 491 1.33 19.03 12.20
CA LEU A 491 2.57 19.78 11.98
C LEU A 491 2.36 20.93 10.98
N ASP A 492 1.62 20.70 9.90
CA ASP A 492 1.29 21.74 8.91
C ASP A 492 0.48 22.88 9.55
N GLU A 493 -0.52 22.54 10.37
CA GLU A 493 -1.33 23.53 11.08
C GLU A 493 -0.55 24.26 12.16
N MET A 494 0.31 23.56 12.92
CA MET A 494 1.23 24.19 13.86
C MET A 494 2.13 25.20 13.16
N ARG A 495 2.70 24.82 12.00
CA ARG A 495 3.55 25.71 11.20
C ARG A 495 2.82 26.96 10.72
N ARG A 496 1.55 26.82 10.33
CA ARG A 496 0.70 27.92 9.85
C ARG A 496 0.32 28.88 10.98
N VAL A 497 -0.06 28.33 12.13
CA VAL A 497 -0.62 29.10 13.27
C VAL A 497 0.46 29.79 14.09
N LEU A 498 1.67 29.23 14.17
CA LEU A 498 2.77 29.84 14.90
C LEU A 498 3.29 31.13 14.23
N ILE A 499 3.63 32.12 15.06
CA ILE A 499 4.34 33.33 14.62
C ILE A 499 5.76 32.97 14.11
N PRO A 500 6.40 33.83 13.29
CA PRO A 500 7.82 33.69 12.98
C PRO A 500 8.67 33.63 14.26
N GLY A 501 9.55 32.64 14.37
CA GLY A 501 10.33 32.39 15.60
C GLY A 501 9.53 31.74 16.74
N GLY A 502 8.27 31.38 16.50
CA GLY A 502 7.43 30.61 17.42
C GLY A 502 7.96 29.19 17.63
N LEU A 503 7.57 28.58 18.76
CA LEU A 503 8.12 27.31 19.23
C LEU A 503 7.09 26.18 19.15
N VAL A 504 7.53 25.01 18.72
CA VAL A 504 6.78 23.76 18.89
C VAL A 504 7.51 22.83 19.84
N ILE A 505 6.76 22.20 20.75
CA ILE A 505 7.27 21.16 21.66
C ILE A 505 6.34 19.96 21.58
N ILE A 506 6.87 18.81 21.18
CA ILE A 506 6.11 17.55 21.10
C ILE A 506 6.85 16.51 21.91
N GLU A 507 6.19 15.91 22.90
CA GLU A 507 6.72 14.81 23.72
C GLU A 507 5.93 13.53 23.43
N THR A 508 6.63 12.39 23.35
CA THR A 508 6.04 11.08 23.10
C THR A 508 6.95 9.99 23.68
N PRO A 509 6.43 8.78 23.99
CA PRO A 509 7.24 7.66 24.46
C PRO A 509 8.34 7.32 23.47
N ASN A 510 9.52 6.98 23.99
CA ASN A 510 10.72 6.71 23.20
C ASN A 510 10.86 5.22 22.84
N PRO A 511 10.62 4.82 21.58
CA PRO A 511 10.81 3.43 21.15
C PRO A 511 12.28 2.99 21.03
N GLU A 512 13.25 3.91 21.13
CA GLU A 512 14.68 3.55 21.18
C GLU A 512 15.04 2.85 22.50
N ASN A 513 14.26 3.08 23.57
CA ASN A 513 14.26 2.23 24.74
C ASN A 513 13.45 0.96 24.44
N LEU A 514 14.13 -0.20 24.44
CA LEU A 514 13.53 -1.49 24.07
C LEU A 514 12.35 -1.88 24.95
N THR A 515 12.42 -1.59 26.25
CA THR A 515 11.33 -1.89 27.18
C THR A 515 10.10 -1.03 26.89
N VAL A 516 10.32 0.24 26.53
CA VAL A 516 9.23 1.13 26.09
C VAL A 516 8.66 0.66 24.75
N GLY A 517 9.48 0.53 23.72
CA GLY A 517 9.04 0.17 22.37
C GLY A 517 8.42 -1.22 22.24
N ALA A 518 8.80 -2.17 23.09
CA ALA A 518 8.25 -3.53 23.06
C ALA A 518 7.08 -3.77 24.03
N CYS A 519 7.03 -3.04 25.15
CA CYS A 519 6.07 -3.33 26.23
C CYS A 519 5.30 -2.08 26.70
N HIS A 520 5.99 -1.09 27.29
CA HIS A 520 5.30 0.02 27.98
C HIS A 520 4.46 0.87 27.04
N PHE A 521 4.89 1.03 25.79
CA PHE A 521 4.11 1.73 24.77
C PHE A 521 2.72 1.11 24.59
N TYR A 522 2.59 -0.21 24.65
CA TYR A 522 1.31 -0.91 24.47
C TYR A 522 0.52 -1.08 25.77
N THR A 523 1.00 -0.53 26.89
CA THR A 523 0.26 -0.53 28.15
C THR A 523 -0.97 0.36 28.04
N ASP A 524 -0.84 1.50 27.33
CA ASP A 524 -2.00 2.28 26.92
C ASP A 524 -2.61 1.67 25.64
N PRO A 525 -3.84 1.13 25.69
CA PRO A 525 -4.48 0.50 24.53
C PRO A 525 -4.93 1.48 23.45
N THR A 526 -4.86 2.79 23.69
CA THR A 526 -5.24 3.84 22.72
C THR A 526 -4.06 4.31 21.85
N HIS A 527 -2.83 3.97 22.23
CA HIS A 527 -1.66 4.25 21.39
C HIS A 527 -1.74 3.49 20.07
N GLN A 528 -1.41 4.18 18.97
CA GLN A 528 -1.47 3.59 17.63
C GLN A 528 -0.16 2.94 17.21
N ARG A 529 0.93 3.72 17.23
CA ARG A 529 2.25 3.25 16.81
C ARG A 529 3.36 4.06 17.44
N PRO A 530 4.49 3.44 17.82
CA PRO A 530 5.64 4.19 18.29
C PRO A 530 6.23 5.02 17.15
N ILE A 531 6.58 6.27 17.44
CA ILE A 531 7.25 7.17 16.49
C ILE A 531 8.71 7.29 16.93
N VAL A 532 9.65 6.81 16.11
CA VAL A 532 11.08 6.95 16.41
C VAL A 532 11.53 8.41 16.23
N PRO A 533 12.47 8.93 17.05
CA PRO A 533 12.85 10.34 17.01
C PRO A 533 13.24 10.87 15.62
N ALA A 534 14.01 10.09 14.86
CA ALA A 534 14.44 10.45 13.51
C ALA A 534 13.27 10.68 12.53
N VAL A 535 12.15 9.98 12.71
CA VAL A 535 10.96 10.14 11.85
C VAL A 535 10.23 11.42 12.19
N LEU A 536 10.06 11.74 13.47
CA LEU A 536 9.40 12.98 13.90
C LEU A 536 10.25 14.21 13.55
N GLU A 537 11.57 14.12 13.73
CA GLU A 537 12.52 15.14 13.29
C GLU A 537 12.42 15.39 11.78
N PHE A 538 12.41 14.34 10.97
CA PHE A 538 12.27 14.46 9.52
C PHE A 538 10.93 15.11 9.14
N ALA A 539 9.82 14.71 9.78
CA ALA A 539 8.50 15.27 9.53
C ALA A 539 8.43 16.77 9.86
N LEU A 540 9.00 17.19 10.99
CA LEU A 540 9.11 18.61 11.35
C LEU A 540 9.91 19.41 10.31
N LYS A 541 11.06 18.88 9.86
CA LYS A 541 11.87 19.54 8.82
C LYS A 541 11.11 19.67 7.49
N GLN A 542 10.35 18.64 7.11
CA GLN A 542 9.50 18.69 5.91
C GLN A 542 8.36 19.70 6.03
N ALA A 543 7.74 19.82 7.21
CA ALA A 543 6.74 20.84 7.51
C ALA A 543 7.33 22.26 7.60
N GLY A 544 8.65 22.43 7.45
CA GLY A 544 9.31 23.74 7.39
C GLY A 544 9.69 24.32 8.75
N PHE A 545 9.85 23.48 9.77
CA PHE A 545 10.47 23.87 11.04
C PHE A 545 12.01 23.82 10.95
N ILE A 546 12.66 24.71 11.70
CA ILE A 546 14.11 24.85 11.81
C ILE A 546 14.59 24.57 13.24
N ASP A 547 15.91 24.44 13.41
CA ASP A 547 16.56 24.21 14.71
C ASP A 547 15.96 23.05 15.52
N VAL A 548 15.60 21.96 14.83
CA VAL A 548 14.97 20.80 15.47
C VAL A 548 15.96 20.12 16.41
N GLN A 549 15.62 20.07 17.70
CA GLN A 549 16.40 19.42 18.76
C GLN A 549 15.63 18.25 19.34
N ILE A 550 16.28 17.10 19.49
CA ILE A 550 15.74 15.93 20.17
C ILE A 550 16.26 15.93 21.61
N LEU A 551 15.34 15.87 22.56
CA LEU A 551 15.62 15.74 23.99
C LEU A 551 15.24 14.34 24.43
N HIS A 552 16.20 13.59 24.95
CA HIS A 552 15.97 12.28 25.55
C HIS A 552 15.64 12.46 27.03
N LEU A 553 14.43 12.09 27.45
CA LEU A 553 13.84 12.46 28.73
C LEU A 553 13.47 11.24 29.59
N ASN A 554 13.27 11.50 30.89
CA ASN A 554 12.74 10.53 31.86
C ASN A 554 13.45 9.16 31.82
N PRO A 555 14.80 9.09 31.91
CA PRO A 555 15.51 7.81 31.98
C PRO A 555 15.12 7.05 33.26
N ASP A 556 15.41 5.75 33.25
CA ASP A 556 15.23 4.93 34.45
C ASP A 556 16.20 5.33 35.57
N LEU A 557 15.87 5.01 36.82
CA LEU A 557 16.69 5.40 37.98
C LEU A 557 18.10 4.78 37.86
N PRO A 558 19.17 5.51 38.22
CA PRO A 558 20.55 5.01 38.09
C PRO A 558 20.80 3.70 38.84
N GLU A 559 20.06 3.44 39.92
CA GLU A 559 20.12 2.20 40.70
C GLU A 559 19.66 0.94 39.93
N HIS A 560 18.91 1.11 38.84
CA HIS A 560 18.51 0.02 37.96
C HIS A 560 19.55 -0.29 36.87
N HIS A 561 20.57 0.56 36.71
CA HIS A 561 21.58 0.39 35.66
C HIS A 561 22.55 -0.73 36.04
N LEU A 562 23.02 -1.47 35.05
CA LEU A 562 24.12 -2.41 35.26
C LEU A 562 25.39 -1.63 35.65
N PRO A 563 26.14 -2.08 36.68
CA PRO A 563 27.36 -1.42 37.10
C PRO A 563 28.49 -1.67 36.08
N GLY A 564 29.22 -0.61 35.71
CA GLY A 564 30.39 -0.69 34.83
C GLY A 564 30.40 0.37 33.73
N ASP A 565 31.60 0.73 33.27
CA ASP A 565 31.81 1.80 32.27
C ASP A 565 32.30 1.27 30.91
N ASP A 566 32.30 -0.04 30.69
CA ASP A 566 32.67 -0.59 29.40
C ASP A 566 31.58 -0.35 28.32
N LEU A 567 31.97 -0.41 27.05
CA LEU A 567 31.09 -0.09 25.93
C LEU A 567 29.83 -0.96 25.88
N LEU A 568 29.90 -2.23 26.28
CA LEU A 568 28.74 -3.12 26.27
C LEU A 568 27.76 -2.71 27.36
N THR A 569 28.25 -2.47 28.58
CA THR A 569 27.43 -1.99 29.71
C THR A 569 26.76 -0.66 29.39
N GLN A 570 27.49 0.29 28.81
CA GLN A 570 26.93 1.57 28.38
C GLN A 570 25.86 1.42 27.30
N GLN A 571 26.07 0.53 26.31
CA GLN A 571 25.06 0.26 25.27
C GLN A 571 23.82 -0.44 25.85
N PHE A 572 24.02 -1.39 26.76
CA PHE A 572 22.93 -2.09 27.43
C PHE A 572 22.07 -1.11 28.25
N ASN A 573 22.70 -0.31 29.11
CA ASN A 573 22.01 0.70 29.91
C ASN A 573 21.30 1.72 29.01
N ARG A 574 21.91 2.16 27.90
CA ARG A 574 21.25 3.05 26.94
C ARG A 574 19.97 2.47 26.35
N TYR A 575 19.98 1.21 25.92
CA TYR A 575 18.81 0.62 25.26
C TYR A 575 17.71 0.15 26.21
N LEU A 576 18.03 -0.19 27.47
CA LEU A 576 17.05 -0.75 28.41
C LEU A 576 16.66 0.20 29.54
N HIS A 577 17.60 1.00 30.03
CA HIS A 577 17.44 1.91 31.17
C HIS A 577 17.60 3.40 30.78
N GLY A 578 17.82 3.68 29.49
CA GLY A 578 17.91 5.02 28.95
C GLY A 578 16.56 5.74 28.93
N ALA A 579 16.54 6.91 28.29
CA ALA A 579 15.37 7.78 28.20
C ALA A 579 14.11 7.03 27.75
N ARG A 580 13.06 7.11 28.57
CA ARG A 580 11.78 6.44 28.32
C ARG A 580 10.86 7.27 27.43
N ASP A 581 11.05 8.58 27.44
CA ASP A 581 10.36 9.53 26.58
C ASP A 581 11.38 10.31 25.77
N TYR A 582 10.94 10.90 24.67
CA TYR A 582 11.70 11.94 24.01
C TYR A 582 10.78 13.09 23.64
N ALA A 583 11.38 14.27 23.55
CA ALA A 583 10.71 15.44 23.02
C ALA A 583 11.46 16.00 21.84
N VAL A 584 10.73 16.63 20.93
CA VAL A 584 11.28 17.46 19.88
C VAL A 584 10.92 18.92 20.17
N VAL A 585 11.91 19.79 20.10
CA VAL A 585 11.76 21.23 20.20
C VAL A 585 12.22 21.85 18.89
N ALA A 586 11.37 22.63 18.24
CA ALA A 586 11.69 23.24 16.95
C ALA A 586 11.06 24.63 16.80
N ARG A 587 11.54 25.41 15.81
CA ARG A 587 11.14 26.79 15.55
C ARG A 587 10.59 26.99 14.14
N VAL A 588 9.80 28.05 13.96
CA VAL A 588 9.17 28.44 12.69
C VAL A 588 9.93 29.50 11.91
#